data_AF-A0A5N5J0E1-F1
#
_entry.id   AF-A0A5N5J0E1-F1
#
_cell.length_a   1.000
_cell.length_b   1.000
_cell.length_c   1.000
_cell.angle_alpha   90.00
_cell.angle_beta   90.00
_cell.angle_gamma   90.00
#
_symmetry.space_group_name_H-M   'P 1'
#
loop_
_entity.id
_entity.type
_entity.pdbx_description
1 polymer ?
#
loop_
_entity_poly.entity_id
_entity_poly.type
_entity_poly.pdbx_seq_one_letter_code
_entity_poly.pdbx_strand_id
1 'polypeptide(L)'
;RSKIIDEHPIGKGLDAFRASFNSMCKGANISCTPDALERLGRDGKANLTLDLLLALQGLRVSRLLRSSGSGKNLFSDLLRLNSVVNSDDFD
;
A
#
# COMPACT_ATOMS: atom_id res chain seq x y z
N ARG A 1 -0.35 -0.42 -20.29
CA ARG A 1 -0.08 -0.17 -18.85
C ARG A 1 0.89 1.00 -18.70
N SER A 2 2.08 0.97 -19.30
CA SER A 2 3.06 2.09 -19.25
C SER A 2 2.44 3.46 -19.58
N LYS A 3 1.81 3.62 -20.75
CA LYS A 3 1.17 4.89 -21.16
C LYS A 3 0.21 5.50 -20.11
N ILE A 4 -0.57 4.67 -19.42
CA ILE A 4 -1.51 5.13 -18.37
C ILE A 4 -0.75 5.64 -17.15
N ILE A 5 0.37 5.00 -16.79
CA ILE A 5 1.24 5.42 -15.68
C ILE A 5 1.97 6.71 -16.06
N ASP A 6 2.41 6.83 -17.32
CA ASP A 6 3.08 8.03 -17.82
C ASP A 6 2.14 9.25 -17.82
N GLU A 7 0.88 9.08 -18.23
CA GLU A 7 -0.16 10.13 -18.23
C GLU A 7 -0.73 10.43 -16.83
N HIS A 8 -0.68 9.45 -15.93
CA HIS A 8 -1.19 9.56 -14.56
C HIS A 8 -0.15 9.03 -13.56
N PRO A 9 0.95 9.77 -13.35
CA PRO A 9 2.06 9.30 -12.54
C PRO A 9 1.65 9.10 -11.09
N ILE A 10 2.22 8.06 -10.47
CA ILE A 10 2.08 7.79 -9.03
C ILE A 10 2.69 8.95 -8.22
N GLY A 11 3.84 9.47 -8.67
CA GLY A 11 4.51 10.65 -8.14
C GLY A 11 4.60 10.66 -6.61
N LYS A 12 4.08 11.75 -6.01
CA LYS A 12 4.03 12.00 -4.57
C LYS A 12 2.88 11.30 -3.85
N GLY A 13 2.02 10.55 -4.55
CA GLY A 13 0.84 9.97 -3.92
C GLY A 13 1.14 8.84 -2.92
N LEU A 14 2.39 8.40 -2.81
CA LEU A 14 2.84 7.47 -1.77
C LEU A 14 3.60 8.17 -0.62
N ASP A 15 3.70 9.50 -0.61
CA ASP A 15 4.50 10.22 0.39
C ASP A 15 3.96 10.06 1.81
N ALA A 16 2.62 10.02 1.98
CA ALA A 16 2.00 9.75 3.27
C ALA A 16 2.34 8.35 3.80
N PHE A 17 2.26 7.33 2.95
CA PHE A 17 2.70 5.97 3.28
C PHE A 17 4.19 5.92 3.66
N ARG A 18 5.05 6.58 2.87
CA ARG A 18 6.50 6.67 3.17
C ARG A 18 6.76 7.36 4.51
N ALA A 19 6.00 8.39 4.85
CA ALA A 19 6.10 9.07 6.13
C ALA A 19 5.66 8.14 7.29
N SER A 20 4.57 7.39 7.12
CA SER A 20 4.11 6.38 8.08
C SER A 20 5.17 5.30 8.34
N PHE A 21 5.71 4.70 7.27
CA PHE A 21 6.79 3.71 7.36
C PHE A 21 8.02 4.24 8.13
N ASN A 22 8.46 5.45 7.81
CA ASN A 22 9.58 6.09 8.50
C ASN A 22 9.28 6.36 9.97
N SER A 23 8.05 6.80 10.29
CA SER A 23 7.61 7.05 11.66
C SER A 23 7.62 5.77 12.49
N MET A 24 7.11 4.68 11.92
CA MET A 24 7.08 3.37 12.58
C MET A 24 8.47 2.80 12.83
N CYS A 25 9.37 2.88 11.85
CA CYS A 25 10.75 2.41 12.02
C CYS A 25 11.48 3.22 13.12
N LYS A 26 11.29 4.55 13.14
CA LYS A 26 11.82 5.41 14.20
C LYS A 26 11.26 5.05 15.57
N GLY A 27 9.94 4.82 15.67
CA GLY A 27 9.28 4.40 16.91
C GLY A 27 9.76 3.05 17.43
N ALA A 28 10.08 2.12 16.52
CA ALA A 28 10.65 0.81 16.85
C ALA A 28 12.17 0.82 17.07
N ASN A 29 12.84 1.97 16.92
CA ASN A 29 14.30 2.11 16.97
C ASN A 29 15.03 1.16 16.00
N ILE A 30 14.51 1.05 14.78
CA ILE A 30 15.06 0.22 13.70
C ILE A 30 15.42 1.09 12.49
N SER A 31 16.39 0.63 11.68
CA SER A 31 16.72 1.30 10.42
C SER A 31 15.55 1.19 9.45
N CYS A 32 15.18 2.27 8.77
CA CYS A 32 14.10 2.31 7.77
C CYS A 32 14.53 1.66 6.43
N THR A 33 14.96 0.41 6.46
CA THR A 33 15.27 -0.39 5.26
C THR A 33 14.09 -1.29 4.91
N PRO A 34 13.98 -1.82 3.67
CA PRO A 34 12.93 -2.80 3.34
C PRO A 34 12.86 -3.98 4.33
N ASP A 35 14.01 -4.45 4.83
CA ASP A 35 14.11 -5.53 5.82
C ASP A 35 13.50 -5.18 7.19
N ALA A 36 13.20 -3.90 7.44
CA ALA A 36 12.51 -3.46 8.65
C ALA A 36 11.13 -4.09 8.78
N LEU A 37 10.48 -4.45 7.66
CA LEU A 37 9.19 -5.15 7.65
C LEU A 37 9.24 -6.47 8.43
N GLU A 38 10.35 -7.22 8.36
CA GLU A 38 10.54 -8.47 9.08
C GLU A 38 10.59 -8.27 10.61
N ARG A 39 10.97 -7.07 11.04
CA ARG A 39 11.11 -6.70 12.45
C ARG A 39 9.82 -6.14 13.03
N LEU A 40 8.80 -5.88 12.21
CA LEU A 40 7.50 -5.42 12.67
C LEU A 40 6.62 -6.60 13.08
N GLY A 41 5.89 -6.43 14.17
CA GLY A 41 4.83 -7.36 14.55
C GLY A 41 3.66 -7.32 13.57
N ARG A 42 2.73 -8.27 13.73
CA ARG A 42 1.49 -8.40 12.93
C ARG A 42 0.77 -7.07 12.72
N ASP A 43 0.43 -6.38 13.81
CA ASP A 43 -0.31 -5.12 13.76
C ASP A 43 0.46 -4.03 13.00
N GLY A 44 1.79 -4.02 13.13
CA GLY A 44 2.63 -3.08 12.41
C GLY A 44 2.59 -3.34 10.90
N LYS A 45 2.71 -4.61 10.49
CA LYS A 45 2.61 -5.01 9.09
C LYS A 45 1.22 -4.71 8.51
N ALA A 46 0.16 -4.98 9.29
CA ALA A 46 -1.22 -4.71 8.91
C ALA A 46 -1.44 -3.21 8.67
N ASN A 47 -1.06 -2.36 9.63
CA ASN A 47 -1.21 -0.91 9.53
C ASN A 47 -0.44 -0.33 8.33
N LEU A 48 0.80 -0.77 8.09
CA LEU A 48 1.55 -0.34 6.91
C LEU A 48 0.91 -0.78 5.59
N THR A 49 0.38 -2.00 5.57
CA THR A 49 -0.32 -2.51 4.40
C THR A 49 -1.56 -1.67 4.13
N LEU A 50 -2.36 -1.35 5.16
CA LEU A 50 -3.52 -0.46 5.03
C LEU A 50 -3.12 0.93 4.52
N ASP A 51 -2.08 1.54 5.07
CA ASP A 51 -1.58 2.85 4.62
C ASP A 51 -1.17 2.84 3.14
N LEU A 52 -0.49 1.77 2.71
CA LEU A 52 -0.11 1.58 1.31
C LEU A 52 -1.36 1.44 0.41
N LEU A 53 -2.32 0.61 0.81
CA LEU A 53 -3.53 0.36 0.04
C LEU A 53 -4.37 1.63 -0.09
N LEU A 54 -4.53 2.40 0.98
CA LEU A 54 -5.25 3.68 0.97
C LEU A 54 -4.54 4.70 0.06
N ALA A 55 -3.22 4.81 0.15
CA ALA A 55 -2.44 5.69 -0.72
C ALA A 55 -2.63 5.32 -2.19
N LEU A 56 -2.54 4.02 -2.53
CA LEU A 56 -2.76 3.53 -3.89
C LEU A 56 -4.21 3.75 -4.37
N GLN A 57 -5.22 3.54 -3.51
CA GLN A 57 -6.63 3.77 -3.85
C GLN A 57 -6.94 5.24 -4.14
N GLY A 58 -6.23 6.16 -3.48
CA GLY A 58 -6.34 7.60 -3.73
C GLY A 58 -5.89 8.00 -5.14
N LEU A 59 -4.98 7.24 -5.75
CA LEU A 59 -4.42 7.56 -7.07
C LEU A 59 -5.43 7.35 -8.19
N ARG A 60 -5.51 8.33 -9.11
CA ARG A 60 -6.32 8.22 -10.34
C ARG A 60 -5.91 7.01 -11.18
N VAL A 61 -4.61 6.72 -11.23
CA VAL A 61 -4.04 5.59 -11.99
C VAL A 61 -4.67 4.25 -11.59
N SER A 62 -5.05 4.07 -10.32
CA SER A 62 -5.65 2.84 -9.81
C SER A 62 -7.04 2.58 -10.37
N ARG A 63 -7.80 3.63 -10.69
CA ARG A 63 -9.11 3.49 -11.36
C ARG A 63 -8.98 3.19 -12.86
N LEU A 64 -7.83 3.49 -13.46
CA LEU A 64 -7.58 3.38 -14.90
C LEU A 64 -6.82 2.09 -15.28
N LEU A 65 -5.96 1.60 -14.39
CA LEU A 65 -5.21 0.37 -14.62
C LEU A 65 -6.14 -0.83 -14.59
N ARG A 66 -6.13 -1.60 -15.67
CA ARG A 66 -6.79 -2.91 -15.72
C ARG A 66 -6.20 -3.83 -14.65
N SER A 67 -7.10 -4.44 -13.89
CA SER A 67 -6.81 -5.51 -12.94
C SER A 67 -6.00 -6.62 -13.61
N SER A 68 -5.07 -7.21 -12.86
CA SER A 68 -4.48 -8.52 -13.19
C SER A 68 -5.15 -9.66 -12.44
N GLY A 69 -6.01 -9.36 -11.48
CA GLY A 69 -6.82 -10.34 -10.74
C GLY A 69 -8.23 -10.44 -11.30
N SER A 70 -9.19 -10.71 -10.41
CA SER A 70 -10.61 -10.86 -10.78
C SER A 70 -11.40 -9.55 -10.71
N GLY A 71 -10.82 -8.44 -10.23
CA GLY A 71 -11.50 -7.16 -10.15
C GLY A 71 -11.63 -6.44 -11.50
N LYS A 72 -12.42 -5.37 -11.52
CA LYS A 72 -12.61 -4.53 -12.73
C LYS A 72 -11.35 -3.73 -13.08
N ASN A 73 -10.64 -3.24 -12.08
CA ASN A 73 -9.44 -2.42 -12.19
C ASN A 73 -8.60 -2.59 -10.91
N LEU A 74 -7.40 -2.02 -10.91
CA LEU A 74 -6.50 -2.07 -9.76
C LEU A 74 -7.20 -1.57 -8.48
N PHE A 75 -7.98 -0.50 -8.55
CA PHE A 75 -8.76 0.01 -7.41
C PHE A 75 -9.70 -1.05 -6.81
N SER A 76 -10.41 -1.83 -7.64
CA SER A 76 -11.28 -2.92 -7.19
C SER A 76 -10.49 -4.05 -6.51
N ASP A 77 -9.29 -4.37 -7.01
CA ASP A 77 -8.43 -5.38 -6.38
C ASP A 77 -7.92 -4.88 -5.02
N LEU A 78 -7.51 -3.61 -4.95
CA LEU A 78 -7.05 -2.98 -3.70
C LEU A 78 -8.16 -2.93 -2.64
N LEU A 79 -9.42 -2.66 -3.02
CA LEU A 79 -10.54 -2.67 -2.08
C LEU A 79 -10.77 -4.05 -1.46
N ARG A 80 -10.65 -5.11 -2.26
CA ARG A 80 -10.75 -6.49 -1.76
C ARG A 80 -9.60 -6.82 -0.84
N LEU A 81 -8.39 -6.39 -1.18
CA LEU A 81 -7.22 -6.60 -0.34
C LEU A 81 -7.34 -5.87 1.00
N ASN A 82 -7.88 -4.65 1.02
CA ASN A 82 -8.22 -3.95 2.28
C ASN A 82 -9.12 -4.78 3.20
N SER A 83 -10.11 -5.48 2.64
CA SER A 83 -10.98 -6.35 3.43
C SER A 83 -10.24 -7.54 4.03
N VAL A 84 -9.25 -8.09 3.33
CA VAL A 84 -8.45 -9.22 3.80
C VAL A 84 -7.49 -8.77 4.90
N VAL A 85 -6.84 -7.61 4.74
CA VAL A 85 -5.92 -7.07 5.77
C VAL A 85 -6.64 -6.74 7.07
N ASN A 86 -7.91 -6.36 7.02
CA ASN A 86 -8.73 -6.11 8.21
C ASN A 86 -9.35 -7.40 8.81
N SER A 87 -9.08 -8.56 8.23
CA SER A 87 -9.54 -9.84 8.80
C SER A 87 -8.56 -10.34 9.86
N ASP A 88 -9.07 -11.14 10.80
CA ASP A 88 -8.26 -11.76 11.85
C ASP A 88 -7.19 -12.74 11.30
N ASP A 89 -7.31 -13.13 10.03
CA ASP A 89 -6.43 -14.09 9.34
C ASP A 89 -5.22 -13.43 8.65
N PHE A 90 -4.99 -12.13 8.85
CA PHE A 90 -3.85 -11.42 8.22
C PHE A 90 -2.53 -11.69 8.96
N ASP A 91 -1.71 -12.60 8.41
CA ASP A 91 -0.36 -13.01 8.89
C ASP A 91 0.81 -12.22 8.28
#